data_AF-A0A413SG96-F1
#
_entry.id   AF-A0A413SG96-F1
#
_cell.length_a   1.000
_cell.length_b   1.000
_cell.length_c   1.000
_cell.angle_alpha   90.00
_cell.angle_beta   90.00
_cell.angle_gamma   90.00
#
_symmetry.space_group_name_H-M   'P 1'
#
loop_
_entity.id
_entity.type
_entity.pdbx_description
1 polymer ?
#
loop_
_entity_poly.entity_id
_entity_poly.type
_entity_poly.pdbx_seq_one_letter_code
_entity_poly.pdbx_strand_id
1 'polypeptide(L)'
;MKQIINTFGILLILTFNIFSCILLVNSTLQISLAKEYKADVIAEIENSNFNPNVITSCISQANANGYTLSVQNVQYDEDNFYTCAEVVLGYKYTMPLFNISADKTTRGIAR
;
A
#
# COMPACT_ATOMS: atom_id res chain seq x y z
N MET A 1 -5.52 -43.81 24.16
CA MET A 1 -4.86 -43.40 22.91
C MET A 1 -5.77 -42.63 21.95
N LYS A 2 -7.01 -43.07 21.67
CA LYS A 2 -7.95 -42.31 20.80
C LYS A 2 -8.26 -40.89 21.27
N GLN A 3 -8.54 -40.66 22.56
CA GLN A 3 -8.79 -39.29 23.05
C GLN A 3 -7.56 -38.39 22.91
N ILE A 4 -6.37 -38.91 23.21
CA ILE A 4 -5.11 -38.18 23.06
C ILE A 4 -4.89 -37.79 21.60
N ILE A 5 -5.07 -38.71 20.64
CA ILE A 5 -4.94 -38.41 19.21
C ILE A 5 -5.95 -37.33 18.76
N ASN A 6 -7.18 -37.38 19.29
CA ASN A 6 -8.24 -36.44 18.90
C ASN A 6 -7.97 -35.04 19.47
N THR A 7 -7.55 -34.95 20.72
CA THR A 7 -7.22 -33.67 21.37
C THR A 7 -5.99 -33.02 20.74
N PHE A 8 -4.94 -33.79 20.43
CA PHE A 8 -3.77 -33.27 19.71
C PHE A 8 -4.10 -32.87 18.27
N GLY A 9 -4.98 -33.61 17.58
CA GLY A 9 -5.46 -33.25 16.25
C GLY A 9 -6.21 -31.92 16.24
N ILE A 10 -7.11 -31.71 17.20
CA ILE A 10 -7.84 -30.44 17.34
C ILE A 10 -6.89 -29.29 17.66
N LEU A 11 -5.92 -29.50 18.57
CA LEU A 11 -4.93 -28.49 18.92
C LEU A 11 -4.04 -28.11 17.72
N LEU A 12 -3.64 -29.08 16.91
CA LEU A 12 -2.86 -28.85 15.69
C LEU A 12 -3.66 -28.05 14.65
N ILE A 13 -4.94 -28.38 14.47
CA ILE A 13 -5.82 -27.61 13.57
C ILE A 13 -6.00 -26.18 14.09
N LEU A 14 -6.20 -25.99 15.39
CA LEU A 14 -6.37 -24.66 15.99
C LEU A 14 -5.12 -23.78 15.81
N THR A 15 -3.94 -24.34 16.08
CA THR A 15 -2.67 -23.62 15.92
C THR A 15 -2.40 -23.26 14.46
N PHE A 16 -2.71 -24.14 13.51
CA PHE A 16 -2.61 -23.85 12.08
C PHE A 16 -3.56 -22.71 11.65
N ASN A 17 -4.80 -22.68 12.16
CA ASN A 17 -5.76 -21.62 11.87
C ASN A 17 -5.32 -20.25 12.43
N ILE A 18 -4.72 -20.20 13.62
CA ILE A 18 -4.21 -18.95 14.18
C ILE A 18 -3.04 -18.43 13.34
N PHE A 19 -2.13 -19.33 12.94
CA PHE A 19 -0.98 -18.95 12.12
C PHE A 19 -1.39 -18.44 10.74
N SER A 20 -2.36 -19.09 10.09
CA SER A 20 -2.88 -18.62 8.80
C SER A 20 -3.55 -17.25 8.91
N CYS A 21 -4.33 -16.99 9.96
CA CYS A 21 -4.92 -15.68 10.22
C CYS A 21 -3.87 -14.58 10.38
N ILE A 22 -2.80 -14.81 11.14
CA ILE A 22 -1.71 -13.83 11.32
C ILE A 22 -1.08 -13.47 9.97
N LEU A 23 -0.79 -14.47 9.14
CA LEU A 23 -0.20 -14.26 7.81
C LEU A 23 -1.12 -13.43 6.90
N LEU A 24 -2.43 -13.69 6.94
CA LEU A 24 -3.42 -12.91 6.19
C LEU A 24 -3.45 -11.45 6.66
N VAL A 25 -3.51 -11.21 7.98
CA VAL A 25 -3.54 -9.85 8.53
C VAL A 25 -2.29 -9.06 8.17
N ASN A 26 -1.10 -9.68 8.24
CA ASN A 26 0.15 -9.02 7.84
C ASN A 26 0.12 -8.59 6.36
N SER A 27 -0.46 -9.41 5.49
CA SER A 27 -0.59 -9.07 4.08
C SER A 27 -1.56 -7.90 3.85
N THR A 28 -2.68 -7.84 4.58
CA THR A 28 -3.62 -6.71 4.48
C THR A 28 -3.06 -5.43 5.10
N LEU A 29 -2.20 -5.52 6.12
CA LEU A 29 -1.51 -4.38 6.72
C LEU A 29 -0.61 -3.67 5.70
N GLN A 30 0.15 -4.42 4.88
CA GLN A 30 0.97 -3.81 3.83
C GLN A 30 0.13 -3.01 2.82
N ILE A 31 -1.06 -3.51 2.48
CA ILE A 31 -2.01 -2.79 1.62
C ILE A 31 -2.54 -1.52 2.32
N SER A 32 -2.83 -1.60 3.62
CA SER A 32 -3.31 -0.45 4.39
C SER A 32 -2.26 0.65 4.48
N LEU A 33 -1.02 0.29 4.83
CA LEU A 33 0.10 1.24 4.91
C LEU A 33 0.36 1.93 3.57
N ALA A 34 0.31 1.19 2.46
CA ALA A 34 0.45 1.77 1.12
C ALA A 34 -0.69 2.75 0.78
N LYS A 35 -1.92 2.48 1.24
CA LYS A 35 -3.07 3.38 1.04
C LYS A 35 -2.97 4.64 1.88
N GLU A 36 -2.55 4.53 3.14
CA GLU A 36 -2.32 5.67 4.04
C GLU A 36 -1.19 6.53 3.51
N TYR A 37 -0.04 5.94 3.16
CA TYR A 37 1.09 6.67 2.57
C TYR A 37 0.69 7.43 1.29
N LYS A 38 -0.15 6.83 0.44
CA LYS A 38 -0.70 7.53 -0.74
C LYS A 38 -1.54 8.74 -0.33
N ALA A 39 -2.40 8.60 0.68
CA ALA A 39 -3.24 9.71 1.14
C ALA A 39 -2.40 10.87 1.70
N ASP A 40 -1.34 10.55 2.45
CA ASP A 40 -0.39 11.54 2.97
C ASP A 40 0.32 12.28 1.84
N VAL A 41 0.83 11.55 0.83
CA VAL A 41 1.47 12.16 -0.36
C VAL A 41 0.51 13.05 -1.13
N ILE A 42 -0.75 12.64 -1.29
CA ILE A 42 -1.78 13.47 -1.93
C ILE A 42 -1.98 14.77 -1.14
N ALA A 43 -2.18 14.69 0.17
CA ALA A 43 -2.36 15.86 1.02
C ALA A 43 -1.13 16.79 1.02
N GLU A 44 0.08 16.23 0.96
CA GLU A 44 1.32 17.02 0.87
C GLU A 44 1.42 17.77 -0.47
N ILE A 45 1.06 17.11 -1.58
CA ILE A 45 1.02 17.72 -2.90
C ILE A 45 -0.02 18.85 -2.95
N GLU A 46 -1.24 18.62 -2.44
CA GLU A 46 -2.32 19.61 -2.38
C GLU A 46 -1.92 20.81 -1.49
N ASN A 47 -1.39 20.57 -0.28
CA ASN A 47 -0.96 21.63 0.63
C ASN A 47 0.21 22.45 0.07
N SER A 48 1.06 21.85 -0.76
CA SER A 48 2.17 22.56 -1.41
C SER A 48 1.75 23.37 -2.64
N ASN A 49 0.47 23.35 -3.01
CA ASN A 49 -0.05 23.89 -4.25
C ASN A 49 0.72 23.34 -5.48
N PHE A 50 0.90 22.01 -5.51
CA PHE A 50 1.54 21.30 -6.62
C PHE A 50 2.98 21.77 -6.92
N ASN A 51 3.73 22.12 -5.88
CA ASN A 51 5.11 22.59 -6.03
C ASN A 51 6.00 21.46 -6.59
N PRO A 52 6.72 21.69 -7.71
CA PRO A 52 7.56 20.66 -8.33
C PRO A 52 8.68 20.16 -7.43
N ASN A 53 9.20 21.00 -6.51
CA ASN A 53 10.22 20.58 -5.55
C ASN A 53 9.65 19.61 -4.51
N VAL A 54 8.42 19.83 -4.05
CA VAL A 54 7.74 18.94 -3.10
C VAL A 54 7.40 17.62 -3.76
N ILE A 55 6.87 17.63 -4.98
CA ILE A 55 6.61 16.42 -5.77
C ILE A 55 7.89 15.58 -5.92
N THR A 56 9.03 16.21 -6.26
CA THR A 56 10.32 15.53 -6.39
C THR A 56 10.78 14.94 -5.05
N SER A 57 10.58 15.66 -3.95
CA SER A 57 10.86 15.16 -2.60
C SER A 57 10.01 13.94 -2.26
N CYS A 58 8.70 13.98 -2.50
CA CYS A 58 7.80 12.85 -2.28
C CYS A 58 8.21 11.63 -3.13
N ILE A 59 8.63 11.81 -4.39
CA ILE A 59 9.14 10.71 -5.25
C ILE A 59 10.42 10.11 -4.67
N SER A 60 11.37 10.95 -4.25
CA SER A 60 12.62 10.50 -3.62
C SER A 60 12.35 9.73 -2.33
N GLN A 61 11.43 10.22 -1.50
CA GLN A 61 11.08 9.59 -0.23
C GLN A 61 10.32 8.27 -0.43
N ALA A 62 9.44 8.20 -1.42
CA ALA A 62 8.76 6.96 -1.79
C ALA A 62 9.77 5.90 -2.24
N ASN A 63 10.74 6.26 -3.08
CA ASN A 63 11.80 5.34 -3.52
C ASN A 63 12.67 4.86 -2.35
N ALA A 64 13.01 5.74 -1.40
CA ALA A 64 13.75 5.36 -0.19
C ALA A 64 12.97 4.36 0.68
N ASN A 65 11.64 4.48 0.72
CA ASN A 65 10.75 3.58 1.42
C ASN A 65 10.43 2.29 0.63
N GLY A 66 11.01 2.10 -0.56
CA GLY A 66 10.80 0.93 -1.41
C GLY A 66 9.51 0.96 -2.24
N TYR A 67 8.83 2.10 -2.32
CA TYR A 67 7.67 2.33 -3.19
C TYR A 67 8.09 3.01 -4.48
N THR A 68 7.34 2.78 -5.56
CA THR A 68 7.53 3.51 -6.83
C THR A 68 6.40 4.52 -6.98
N LEU A 69 6.71 5.81 -6.82
CA LEU A 69 5.73 6.89 -6.96
C LEU A 69 5.85 7.56 -8.34
N SER A 70 4.75 7.69 -9.05
CA SER A 70 4.62 8.47 -10.29
C SER A 70 3.52 9.50 -10.10
N VAL A 71 3.83 10.77 -10.33
CA VAL A 71 2.89 11.89 -10.27
C VAL A 71 2.76 12.43 -11.69
N GLN A 72 1.56 12.34 -12.26
CA GLN A 72 1.24 12.91 -13.57
C GLN A 72 0.34 14.12 -13.38
N ASN A 73 0.80 15.29 -13.82
CA ASN A 73 -0.03 16.49 -13.78
C ASN A 73 -1.08 16.40 -14.89
N VAL A 74 -2.35 16.34 -14.51
CA VAL A 74 -3.48 16.43 -15.43
C VAL A 74 -4.02 17.85 -15.30
N GLN A 75 -3.55 18.75 -16.17
CA GLN A 75 -4.05 20.12 -16.21
C GLN A 75 -5.46 20.11 -16.81
N TYR A 76 -6.44 20.60 -16.04
CA TYR A 76 -7.73 20.99 -16.56
C TYR A 76 -7.80 22.52 -16.53
N ASP A 77 -7.78 23.08 -17.73
CA ASP A 77 -8.26 24.42 -18.12
C ASP A 77 -7.22 25.53 -18.39
N GLU A 78 -7.57 26.36 -19.37
CA GLU A 78 -6.78 27.42 -20.03
C GLU A 78 -6.41 28.61 -19.12
N ASP A 79 -6.92 28.62 -17.88
CA ASP A 79 -6.74 29.70 -16.89
C ASP A 79 -5.81 29.36 -15.70
N ASN A 80 -5.14 28.19 -15.69
CA ASN A 80 -4.02 27.89 -14.78
C ASN A 80 -4.35 27.86 -13.25
N PHE A 81 -5.63 27.78 -12.87
CA PHE A 81 -6.05 27.81 -11.46
C PHE A 81 -6.33 26.45 -10.80
N TYR A 82 -6.52 25.37 -11.58
CA TYR A 82 -6.79 24.03 -11.04
C TYR A 82 -5.78 23.02 -11.59
N THR A 83 -4.72 22.76 -10.83
CA THR A 83 -3.77 21.69 -11.14
C THR A 83 -4.29 20.43 -10.47
N CYS A 84 -4.74 19.43 -11.23
CA CYS A 84 -4.98 18.10 -10.66
C CYS A 84 -3.74 17.24 -10.93
N ALA A 85 -3.36 16.38 -9.99
CA ALA A 85 -2.28 15.42 -10.20
C ALA A 85 -2.76 14.00 -9.95
N GLU A 86 -2.58 13.11 -10.92
CA GLU A 86 -2.75 11.68 -10.71
C GLU A 86 -1.51 11.15 -9.97
N VAL A 87 -1.73 10.64 -8.77
CA VAL A 87 -0.71 10.02 -7.92
C VAL A 87 -0.85 8.51 -8.01
N VAL A 88 0.12 7.87 -8.65
CA VAL A 88 0.21 6.40 -8.80
C VAL A 88 1.34 5.88 -7.90
N LEU A 89 0.98 5.07 -6.90
CA LEU A 89 1.94 4.42 -6.00
C LEU A 89 1.99 2.92 -6.29
N GLY A 90 3.14 2.44 -6.75
CA GLY A 90 3.48 1.03 -6.87
C GLY A 90 4.06 0.48 -5.57
N TYR A 91 3.57 -0.68 -5.13
CA TYR A 91 4.05 -1.39 -3.95
C TYR A 91 4.11 -2.90 -4.20
N LYS A 92 5.10 -3.56 -3.60
CA LYS A 92 5.22 -5.01 -3.63
C LYS A 92 4.37 -5.63 -2.55
N TYR A 93 3.36 -6.39 -2.96
CA TYR A 93 2.56 -7.20 -2.06
C TYR A 93 3.13 -8.61 -2.01
N THR A 94 3.55 -9.05 -0.82
CA THR A 94 4.05 -10.41 -0.61
C THR A 94 3.10 -11.17 0.31
N MET A 95 2.62 -12.33 -0.14
CA MET A 95 1.80 -13.23 0.65
C MET A 95 2.63 -14.47 1.00
N PRO A 96 3.19 -14.55 2.22
CA PRO A 96 4.20 -15.56 2.55
C PRO A 96 3.64 -16.99 2.50
N LEU A 97 2.35 -17.16 2.82
CA LEU A 97 1.70 -18.48 2.88
C LEU A 97 1.58 -19.16 1.50
N PHE A 98 1.48 -18.38 0.42
CA PHE A 98 1.34 -18.89 -0.95
C PHE A 98 2.58 -18.65 -1.81
N ASN A 99 3.65 -18.07 -1.25
CA ASN A 99 4.85 -17.64 -1.96
C ASN A 99 4.55 -16.73 -3.18
N ILE A 100 3.46 -15.97 -3.11
CA ILE A 100 3.03 -15.05 -4.16
C ILE A 100 3.62 -13.68 -3.84
N SER A 101 4.43 -13.16 -4.76
CA SER A 101 4.85 -11.76 -4.78
C SER A 101 4.23 -11.11 -6.01
N ALA A 102 3.42 -10.07 -5.81
CA ALA A 102 2.77 -9.36 -6.89
C ALA A 102 3.02 -7.86 -6.75
N ASP A 103 3.45 -7.23 -7.83
CA ASP A 103 3.50 -5.78 -7.93
C ASP A 103 2.07 -5.25 -8.07
N LYS A 104 1.64 -4.42 -7.12
CA LYS A 104 0.31 -3.77 -7.13
C LYS A 104 0.51 -2.27 -7.22
N THR A 105 -0.43 -1.61 -7.87
CA THR A 105 -0.48 -0.15 -7.94
C THR A 105 -1.77 0.36 -7.31
N THR A 106 -1.69 1.42 -6.52
CA THR A 106 -2.84 2.20 -6.10
C THR A 106 -2.80 3.58 -6.76
N ARG A 107 -3.96 4.07 -7.18
CA ARG A 107 -4.12 5.35 -7.85
C ARG A 107 -4.93 6.30 -6.97
N GLY A 108 -4.67 7.59 -7.07
CA GLY A 108 -5.42 8.65 -6.41
C GLY A 108 -5.30 9.93 -7.20
N ILE A 109 -6.24 10.84 -7.00
CA ILE A 109 -6.23 12.16 -7.63
C ILE A 109 -6.04 13.16 -6.51
N ALA A 110 -4.99 13.98 -6.63
CA ALA A 110 -4.80 15.20 -5.86
C ALA A 110 -5.50 16.36 -6.57
N ARG A 111 -6.28 17.16 -5.84
CA ARG A 111 -7.13 18.25 -6.36
C ARG A 111 -6.89 19.58 -5.65
#